data_AF-A0A3B8QXH2-F1
#
_entry.id   AF-A0A3B8QXH2-F1
#
_cell.length_a   1.000
_cell.length_b   1.000
_cell.length_c   1.000
_cell.angle_alpha   90.00
_cell.angle_beta   90.00
_cell.angle_gamma   90.00
#
_symmetry.space_group_name_H-M   'P 1'
#
loop_
_entity.id
_entity.type
_entity.pdbx_description
1 polymer ?
#
loop_
_entity_poly.entity_id
_entity_poly.type
_entity_poly.pdbx_seq_one_letter_code
_entity_poly.pdbx_strand_id
1 'polypeptide(L)' 'MISTKLQDAINAQINAEFWSAYLYLAMAMHFENEGYAGIANWFRIQFKEEQAHAEIFINYL' A
#
# COMPACT_ATOMS: atom_id res chain seq x y z
N MET A 1 16.50 8.10 -19.80
CA MET A 1 15.19 8.51 -19.29
C MET A 1 14.14 7.56 -19.82
N ILE A 2 13.19 7.16 -18.97
CA ILE A 2 12.05 6.33 -19.37
C ILE A 2 11.08 7.14 -20.26
N SER A 3 10.20 6.46 -21.00
CA SER A 3 9.17 7.14 -21.78
C SER A 3 8.15 7.82 -20.87
N THR A 4 7.53 8.90 -21.33
CA THR A 4 6.46 9.59 -20.59
C THR A 4 5.32 8.64 -20.21
N LYS A 5 4.91 7.78 -21.15
CA LYS A 5 3.90 6.73 -20.90
C LYS A 5 4.26 5.81 -19.74
N LEU A 6 5.53 5.40 -19.63
CA LEU A 6 5.97 4.52 -18.54
C LEU A 6 6.05 5.30 -17.22
N GLN A 7 6.54 6.54 -17.24
CA GLN A 7 6.59 7.41 -16.07
C GLN A 7 5.19 7.66 -15.50
N ASP A 8 4.21 7.95 -16.35
CA ASP A 8 2.82 8.17 -15.94
C ASP A 8 2.20 6.91 -15.32
N ALA A 9 2.50 5.74 -15.89
CA ALA A 9 2.05 4.45 -15.35
C ALA A 9 2.67 4.15 -13.98
N ILE A 10 3.95 4.45 -13.76
CA ILE A 10 4.60 4.26 -12.46
C ILE A 10 4.03 5.24 -11.42
N ASN A 11 3.79 6.50 -11.78
CA ASN A 11 3.13 7.46 -10.88
C ASN A 11 1.71 7.01 -10.50
N ALA A 12 0.95 6.45 -11.45
CA ALA A 12 -0.35 5.86 -11.16
C ALA A 12 -0.24 4.65 -10.21
N GLN A 13 0.78 3.81 -10.40
CA GLN A 13 1.04 2.67 -9.53
C GLN A 13 1.42 3.10 -8.11
N ILE A 14 2.29 4.09 -7.93
CA ILE A 14 2.64 4.65 -6.60
C ILE A 14 1.38 5.08 -5.84
N ASN A 15 0.44 5.74 -6.52
CA ASN A 15 -0.84 6.12 -5.91
C ASN A 15 -1.67 4.90 -5.52
N ALA A 16 -1.76 3.90 -6.41
CA ALA A 16 -2.46 2.66 -6.14
C ALA A 16 -1.90 1.92 -4.92
N GLU A 17 -0.57 1.84 -4.75
CA GLU A 17 0.05 1.20 -3.58
C GLU A 17 -0.30 1.94 -2.28
N PHE A 18 -0.21 3.28 -2.26
CA PHE A 18 -0.60 4.04 -1.06
C PHE A 18 -2.11 3.94 -0.77
N TRP A 19 -2.95 3.89 -1.80
CA TRP A 19 -4.38 3.65 -1.61
C TRP A 19 -4.64 2.27 -1.00
N SER A 20 -3.97 1.23 -1.49
CA SER A 20 -4.01 -0.14 -0.93
C SER A 20 -3.52 -0.17 0.52
N ALA A 21 -2.46 0.57 0.83
CA ALA A 21 -1.96 0.72 2.19
C ALA A 21 -3.07 1.27 3.10
N TYR A 22 -3.71 2.39 2.73
CA TYR A 22 -4.80 2.95 3.54
C TYR A 22 -6.01 2.01 3.64
N LEU A 23 -6.33 1.26 2.58
CA LEU A 23 -7.37 0.24 2.61
C LEU A 23 -7.07 -0.85 3.65
N TYR A 24 -5.85 -1.40 3.65
CA TYR A 24 -5.46 -2.40 4.63
C TYR A 24 -5.39 -1.85 6.05
N LEU A 25 -4.98 -0.60 6.24
CA LEU A 25 -5.07 0.04 7.54
C LEU A 25 -6.54 0.13 8.02
N ALA A 26 -7.47 0.49 7.14
CA ALA A 26 -8.89 0.53 7.48
C ALA A 26 -9.44 -0.86 7.84
N MET A 27 -9.06 -1.90 7.09
CA MET A 27 -9.40 -3.29 7.41
C MET A 27 -8.81 -3.73 8.76
N ALA A 28 -7.56 -3.36 9.05
CA ALA A 28 -6.95 -3.64 10.35
C ALA A 28 -7.77 -3.01 11.50
N MET A 29 -8.20 -1.76 11.35
CA MET A 29 -9.02 -1.08 12.36
C MET A 29 -10.40 -1.72 12.52
N HIS A 30 -11.01 -2.19 11.43
CA HIS A 30 -12.27 -2.92 11.47
C HIS A 30 -12.14 -4.21 12.28
N PHE A 31 -11.16 -5.07 11.96
CA PHE A 31 -10.97 -6.34 12.65
C PHE A 31 -10.48 -6.18 14.10
N GLU A 32 -9.75 -5.10 14.40
CA GLU A 32 -9.42 -4.74 15.79
C GLU A 32 -10.69 -4.47 16.59
N ASN A 33 -11.62 -3.68 16.05
CA ASN A 33 -12.89 -3.33 16.69
C ASN A 33 -13.81 -4.55 16.87
N GLU A 34 -13.73 -5.54 15.98
CA GLU A 34 -14.48 -6.81 16.10
C GLU A 34 -13.82 -7.84 17.02
N GLY A 35 -12.64 -7.55 17.57
CA GLY A 35 -11.91 -8.45 18.49
C GLY A 35 -11.07 -9.52 17.80
N TYR A 36 -10.87 -9.43 16.48
CA TYR A 36 -10.07 -10.37 15.70
C TYR A 36 -8.61 -9.93 15.59
N ALA A 37 -7.90 -9.91 16.72
CA ALA A 37 -6.54 -9.36 16.83
C ALA A 37 -5.52 -9.97 15.85
N GLY A 38 -5.62 -11.26 15.53
CA GLY A 38 -4.74 -11.91 14.56
C GLY A 38 -4.93 -11.39 13.13
N ILE A 39 -6.19 -11.20 12.71
CA ILE A 39 -6.53 -10.65 11.39
C ILE A 39 -6.13 -9.18 11.32
N ALA A 40 -6.42 -8.42 12.37
CA ALA A 40 -6.01 -7.02 12.48
C ALA A 40 -4.49 -6.86 12.32
N ASN A 41 -3.70 -7.68 13.02
CA ASN A 41 -2.25 -7.67 12.89
C ASN A 41 -1.78 -8.02 11.47
N TRP A 42 -2.40 -9.01 10.82
CA TRP A 42 -2.06 -9.35 9.43
C TRP A 42 -2.21 -8.14 8.51
N PHE A 43 -3.34 -7.44 8.57
CA PHE A 43 -3.57 -6.23 7.78
C PHE A 43 -2.63 -5.07 8.16
N ARG A 44 -2.19 -4.94 9.42
CA ARG A 44 -1.14 -3.97 9.81
C ARG A 44 0.22 -4.27 9.17
N ILE A 45 0.55 -5.54 8.93
CA ILE A 45 1.76 -5.92 8.20
C ILE A 45 1.59 -5.60 6.71
N GLN A 46 0.43 -5.92 6.12
CA GLN A 46 0.15 -5.60 4.72
C GLN A 46 0.18 -4.08 4.46
N PHE A 47 -0.32 -3.25 5.40
CA PHE A 47 -0.16 -1.80 5.32
C PHE A 47 1.31 -1.37 5.12
N LYS A 48 2.24 -1.99 5.85
CA LYS A 48 3.67 -1.69 5.73
C LYS A 48 4.27 -2.23 4.42
N GLU A 49 3.84 -3.41 3.97
CA GLU A 49 4.29 -3.99 2.70
C GLU A 49 3.91 -3.09 1.52
N GLU A 50 2.68 -2.57 1.48
CA GLU A 50 2.27 -1.66 0.40
C GLU A 50 3.01 -0.30 0.43
N GLN A 51 3.37 0.20 1.61
CA GLN A 51 4.26 1.36 1.70
C GLN A 51 5.64 1.06 1.10
N ALA A 52 6.18 -0.13 1.37
CA ALA A 52 7.46 -0.55 0.79
C ALA A 52 7.36 -0.74 -0.74
N HIS A 53 6.24 -1.25 -1.26
CA HIS A 53 5.99 -1.32 -2.70
C HIS A 53 6.03 0.07 -3.35
N ALA A 54 5.33 1.05 -2.75
CA ALA A 54 5.34 2.44 -3.23
C ALA A 54 6.76 3.02 -3.23
N GLU A 55 7.53 2.80 -2.16
CA GLU A 55 8.92 3.26 -2.05
C GLU A 55 9.84 2.64 -3.12
N ILE A 56 9.65 1.37 -3.50
CA ILE A 56 10.40 0.75 -4.59
C ILE A 56 10.18 1.50 -5.91
N PHE A 57 8.93 1.82 -6.25
CA PHE A 57 8.61 2.59 -7.45
C PHE A 57 9.13 4.03 -7.40
N ILE A 58 9.02 4.69 -6.23
CA ILE A 58 9.56 6.04 -6.02
C ILE A 58 11.07 6.05 -6.21
N ASN A 59 11.80 5.07 -5.67
CA ASN A 59 13.25 5.00 -5.78
C ASN A 59 13.74 4.67 -7.20
N TYR A 60 12.89 4.04 -8.02
CA TYR A 60 13.20 3.76 -9.42
C TYR A 60 13.04 4.99 -10.33
N LEU A 61 12.06 5.86 -10.04
CA LEU A 61 11.82 7.10 -10.79
C LEU A 61 12.91 8.15 -10.57
#